data_AF-A0A3Q8SYN9-F1
#
_entry.id   AF-A0A3Q8SYN9-F1
#
_cell.length_a   1.000
_cell.length_b   1.000
_cell.length_c   1.000
_cell.angle_alpha   90.00
_cell.angle_beta   90.00
_cell.angle_gamma   90.00
#
_symmetry.space_group_name_H-M   'P 1'
#
loop_
_entity.id
_entity.type
_entity.pdbx_description
1 polymer ?
#
loop_
_entity_poly.entity_id
_entity_poly.type
_entity_poly.pdbx_seq_one_letter_code
_entity_poly.pdbx_strand_id
1 'polypeptide(L)'
;MFFTLGGRVADYEKPWLTIDQQVDHLADRGVDVHPRDQALALLASTGYYRLTGYLYPFRDAERYRDEDGRSRVRVLETYRPGSSIEYVQEIIDFDRKLRLLVLEGVERIEIAVRMQVGGQVPFRGVLR
;
A
#
# COMPACT_ATOMS: atom_id res chain seq x y z
N MET A 1 -37.92 -32.45 -21.33
CA MET A 1 -36.50 -32.22 -21.64
C MET A 1 -36.23 -30.73 -21.49
N PHE A 2 -35.83 -30.28 -20.30
CA PHE A 2 -35.26 -28.94 -20.07
C PHE A 2 -34.31 -29.04 -18.87
N PHE A 3 -33.03 -28.82 -19.15
CA PHE A 3 -31.95 -28.70 -18.18
C PHE A 3 -32.06 -27.33 -17.49
N THR A 4 -32.04 -27.29 -16.16
CA THR A 4 -31.70 -26.06 -15.41
C THR A 4 -30.46 -26.34 -14.58
N LEU A 5 -29.34 -25.73 -15.02
CA LEU A 5 -28.06 -25.71 -14.33
C LEU A 5 -28.22 -24.99 -12.98
N GLY A 6 -27.90 -25.69 -11.89
CA GLY A 6 -27.68 -25.10 -10.59
C GLY A 6 -26.38 -24.30 -10.57
N GLY A 7 -26.47 -23.01 -10.86
CA GLY A 7 -25.43 -22.05 -10.51
C GLY A 7 -25.62 -21.65 -9.05
N ARG A 8 -24.78 -22.17 -8.14
CA ARG A 8 -24.60 -21.52 -6.84
C ARG A 8 -23.99 -20.16 -7.10
N VAL A 9 -24.78 -19.10 -6.99
CA VAL A 9 -24.25 -17.76 -6.73
C VAL A 9 -23.57 -17.90 -5.38
N ALA A 10 -22.24 -17.94 -5.37
CA ALA A 10 -21.49 -17.81 -4.13
C ALA A 10 -21.74 -16.38 -3.66
N ASP A 11 -22.68 -16.21 -2.73
CA ASP A 11 -22.84 -14.95 -2.00
C ASP A 11 -21.49 -14.63 -1.37
N TYR A 12 -20.79 -13.67 -1.96
CA TYR A 12 -19.50 -13.19 -1.48
C TYR A 12 -19.73 -12.22 -0.33
N GLU A 13 -20.44 -12.66 0.70
CA GLU A 13 -20.58 -11.96 1.98
C GLU A 13 -19.32 -12.22 2.80
N LYS A 14 -18.18 -11.65 2.40
CA LYS A 14 -17.04 -11.55 3.31
C LYS A 14 -17.20 -10.24 4.08
N PRO A 15 -17.78 -10.24 5.30
CA PRO A 15 -17.95 -9.01 6.06
C PRO A 15 -16.60 -8.33 6.24
N TRP A 16 -16.59 -7.02 6.06
CA TRP A 16 -15.40 -6.21 6.28
C TRP A 16 -14.94 -6.37 7.73
N LEU A 17 -13.67 -6.70 7.92
CA LEU A 17 -13.09 -6.79 9.26
C LEU A 17 -13.10 -5.40 9.91
N THR A 18 -13.53 -5.33 11.16
CA THR A 18 -13.37 -4.15 12.01
C THR A 18 -11.88 -3.84 12.23
N ILE A 19 -11.55 -2.64 12.70
CA ILE A 19 -10.14 -2.24 12.93
C ILE A 19 -9.49 -3.15 13.98
N ASP A 20 -10.21 -3.51 15.05
CA ASP A 20 -9.73 -4.49 16.03
C ASP A 20 -9.43 -5.85 15.41
N GLN A 21 -10.35 -6.38 14.61
CA GLN A 21 -10.15 -7.64 13.91
C GLN A 21 -8.99 -7.58 12.91
N GLN A 22 -8.74 -6.41 12.33
CA GLN A 22 -7.59 -6.19 11.46
C GLN A 22 -6.27 -6.21 12.26
N VAL A 23 -6.22 -5.61 13.45
CA VAL A 23 -5.06 -5.71 14.35
C VAL A 23 -4.82 -7.16 14.76
N ASP A 24 -5.88 -7.87 15.18
CA ASP A 24 -5.78 -9.28 15.58
C ASP A 24 -5.25 -10.13 14.43
N HIS A 25 -5.75 -9.90 13.23
CA HIS A 25 -5.31 -10.61 12.04
C HIS A 25 -3.85 -10.32 11.64
N LEU A 26 -3.31 -9.13 11.96
CA LEU A 26 -1.87 -8.85 11.79
C LEU A 26 -1.05 -9.58 12.85
N ALA A 27 -1.51 -9.58 14.11
CA ALA A 27 -0.87 -10.31 15.20
C ALA A 27 -0.80 -11.82 14.93
N ASP A 28 -1.91 -12.41 14.47
CA ASP A 28 -2.01 -13.83 14.09
C ASP A 28 -1.02 -14.22 12.98
N ARG A 29 -0.61 -13.25 12.15
CA ARG A 29 0.35 -13.45 11.05
C ARG A 29 1.80 -13.15 11.44
N GLY A 30 2.06 -12.84 12.71
CA GLY A 30 3.42 -12.63 13.24
C GLY A 30 3.90 -11.18 13.20
N VAL A 31 3.00 -10.20 13.02
CA VAL A 31 3.34 -8.79 13.22
C VAL A 31 3.23 -8.45 14.71
N ASP A 32 4.26 -7.82 15.26
CA ASP A 32 4.18 -7.21 16.59
C ASP A 32 3.30 -5.96 16.54
N VAL A 33 2.15 -6.04 17.22
CA VAL A 33 1.14 -4.97 17.27
C VAL A 33 1.14 -4.21 18.59
N HIS A 34 2.18 -4.36 19.42
CA HIS A 34 2.30 -3.62 20.66
C HIS A 34 2.91 -2.22 20.45
N PRO A 35 2.42 -1.16 21.11
CA PRO A 35 1.18 -1.08 21.89
C PRO A 35 -0.08 -1.15 21.01
N ARG A 36 -1.11 -1.88 21.47
CA ARG A 36 -2.33 -2.12 20.67
C ARG A 36 -3.03 -0.83 20.24
N ASP A 37 -3.10 0.16 21.13
CA ASP A 37 -3.74 1.45 20.83
C ASP A 37 -3.05 2.19 19.67
N GLN A 38 -1.72 2.05 19.57
CA GLN A 38 -0.96 2.60 18.45
C GLN A 38 -1.28 1.85 17.15
N ALA A 39 -1.38 0.52 17.19
CA ALA A 39 -1.76 -0.28 16.04
C ALA A 39 -3.17 0.08 15.52
N LEU A 40 -4.13 0.25 16.42
CA LEU A 40 -5.49 0.69 16.09
C LEU A 40 -5.47 2.08 15.42
N ALA A 41 -4.77 3.05 16.01
CA ALA A 41 -4.67 4.41 15.47
C ALA A 41 -3.97 4.45 14.09
N LEU A 42 -2.91 3.66 13.91
CA LEU A 42 -2.20 3.56 12.65
C LEU A 42 -3.07 2.94 11.56
N LEU A 43 -3.78 1.85 11.86
CA LEU A 43 -4.71 1.22 10.92
C LEU A 43 -5.88 2.13 10.57
N ALA A 44 -6.43 2.85 11.54
CA ALA A 44 -7.52 3.80 11.31
C ALA A 44 -7.11 4.94 10.36
N SER A 45 -5.89 5.46 10.50
CA SER A 45 -5.39 6.57 9.68
C SER A 45 -4.85 6.14 8.31
N THR A 46 -4.23 4.95 8.24
CA THR A 46 -3.53 4.47 7.03
C THR A 46 -4.43 3.60 6.15
N GLY A 47 -5.30 2.81 6.78
CA GLY A 47 -6.08 1.74 6.17
C GLY A 47 -5.30 0.42 6.04
N TYR A 48 -5.99 -0.70 6.28
CA TYR A 48 -5.40 -2.05 6.27
C TYR A 48 -4.60 -2.37 5.01
N TYR A 49 -5.19 -2.16 3.83
CA TYR A 49 -4.54 -2.52 2.57
C TYR A 49 -3.22 -1.76 2.37
N ARG A 50 -3.22 -0.44 2.64
CA ARG A 50 -2.02 0.39 2.52
C ARG A 50 -0.94 -0.04 3.50
N LEU A 51 -1.31 -0.27 4.76
CA LEU A 51 -0.37 -0.77 5.78
C LEU A 51 0.22 -2.12 5.36
N THR A 52 -0.60 -3.07 4.93
CA THR A 52 -0.11 -4.39 4.47
C THR A 52 0.77 -4.32 3.22
N GLY A 53 0.63 -3.26 2.41
CA GLY A 53 1.53 -2.97 1.29
C GLY A 53 2.95 -2.64 1.75
N TYR A 54 3.09 -1.80 2.79
CA TYR A 54 4.39 -1.53 3.41
C TYR A 54 4.97 -2.77 4.10
N LEU A 55 4.10 -3.65 4.61
CA LEU A 55 4.52 -4.89 5.24
C LEU A 55 4.96 -6.00 4.25
N TYR A 56 4.61 -5.89 2.96
CA TYR A 56 4.84 -6.94 1.98
C TYR A 56 6.30 -7.43 1.88
N PRO A 57 7.33 -6.55 1.90
CA PRO A 57 8.73 -6.99 1.87
C PRO A 57 9.16 -7.83 3.07
N PHE A 58 8.44 -7.73 4.19
CA PHE A 58 8.73 -8.47 5.43
C PHE A 58 8.01 -9.82 5.48
N ARG A 59 7.31 -10.23 4.42
CA ARG A 59 6.70 -11.56 4.38
C ARG A 59 7.76 -12.66 4.35
N ASP A 60 7.41 -13.77 4.98
CA ASP A 60 8.19 -15.00 4.86
C ASP A 60 8.15 -15.51 3.42
N ALA A 61 9.23 -16.16 3.01
CA ALA A 61 9.31 -16.79 1.71
C ALA A 61 9.98 -18.16 1.84
N GLU A 62 9.39 -19.16 1.22
CA GLU A 62 9.87 -20.53 1.22
C GLU A 62 10.35 -20.93 -0.17
N ARG A 63 11.46 -21.66 -0.25
CA ARG A 63 11.90 -22.30 -1.49
C ARG A 63 11.25 -23.67 -1.61
N TYR A 64 10.68 -23.95 -2.77
CA TYR A 64 10.12 -25.26 -3.10
C TYR A 64 10.60 -25.70 -4.48
N ARG A 65 10.52 -27.00 -4.77
CA ARG A 65 10.75 -27.54 -6.12
C ARG A 65 9.41 -27.76 -6.81
N ASP A 66 9.30 -27.32 -8.06
CA ASP A 66 8.14 -27.64 -8.89
C ASP A 66 8.22 -29.06 -9.46
N GLU A 67 7.19 -29.47 -10.19
CA GLU A 67 7.06 -30.79 -10.82
C GLU A 67 8.19 -31.08 -11.82
N ASP A 68 8.78 -30.03 -12.41
CA ASP A 68 9.92 -30.11 -13.32
C ASP A 68 11.28 -30.11 -12.58
N GLY A 69 11.27 -30.14 -11.24
CA GLY A 69 12.47 -30.12 -10.40
C GLY A 69 13.15 -28.75 -10.28
N ARG A 70 12.52 -27.67 -10.75
CA ARG A 70 13.09 -26.32 -10.73
C ARG A 70 12.85 -25.66 -9.37
N SER A 71 13.85 -24.95 -8.88
CA SER A 71 13.77 -24.19 -7.63
C SER A 71 12.90 -22.94 -7.83
N ARG A 72 11.85 -22.80 -7.03
CA ARG A 72 10.94 -21.67 -7.00
C ARG A 72 10.85 -21.08 -5.60
N VAL A 73 10.36 -19.85 -5.50
CA VAL A 73 10.11 -19.15 -4.23
C VAL A 73 8.63 -18.84 -4.13
N ARG A 74 8.01 -19.18 -3.00
CA ARG A 74 6.64 -18.81 -2.66
C ARG A 74 6.66 -17.84 -1.48
N VAL A 75 5.95 -16.72 -1.63
CA VAL A 75 5.71 -15.77 -0.53
C VAL A 75 4.55 -16.30 0.32
N LEU A 76 4.73 -16.33 1.64
CA LEU A 76 3.74 -16.79 2.60
C LEU A 76 2.86 -15.63 3.10
N GLU A 77 1.78 -15.96 3.81
CA GLU A 77 0.92 -14.94 4.43
C GLU A 77 1.46 -14.42 5.77
N THR A 78 2.43 -15.12 6.36
CA THR A 78 3.11 -14.75 7.60
C THR A 78 4.23 -13.76 7.38
N TYR A 79 4.59 -13.06 8.44
CA TYR A 79 5.64 -12.06 8.47
C TYR A 79 6.86 -12.57 9.24
N ARG A 80 8.03 -12.13 8.80
CA ARG A 80 9.31 -12.46 9.42
C ARG A 80 9.36 -11.96 10.85
N PRO A 81 10.08 -12.65 11.76
CA PRO A 81 10.32 -12.16 13.12
C PRO A 81 10.88 -10.74 13.13
N GLY A 82 10.37 -9.91 14.04
CA GLY A 82 10.74 -8.49 14.15
C GLY A 82 9.94 -7.55 13.25
N SER A 83 8.99 -8.04 12.46
CA SER A 83 8.01 -7.18 11.79
C SER A 83 7.10 -6.54 12.83
N SER A 84 7.14 -5.21 12.98
CA SER A 84 6.34 -4.49 13.98
C SER A 84 5.54 -3.34 13.38
N ILE A 85 4.44 -2.97 14.03
CA ILE A 85 3.64 -1.79 13.72
C ILE A 85 4.47 -0.51 13.83
N GLU A 86 5.33 -0.42 14.85
CA GLU A 86 6.24 0.71 15.04
C GLU A 86 7.13 0.92 13.81
N TYR A 87 7.79 -0.14 13.33
CA TYR A 87 8.68 -0.04 12.18
C TYR A 87 7.94 0.32 10.89
N VAL A 88 6.74 -0.24 10.69
CA VAL A 88 5.90 0.12 9.54
C VAL A 88 5.47 1.59 9.61
N GLN A 89 5.18 2.11 10.81
CA GLN A 89 4.86 3.52 11.01
C GLN A 89 6.02 4.41 10.60
N GLU A 90 7.27 4.06 10.97
CA GLU A 90 8.45 4.83 10.57
C GLU A 90 8.62 4.89 9.05
N ILE A 91 8.39 3.78 8.35
CA ILE A 91 8.44 3.72 6.88
C ILE A 91 7.36 4.63 6.27
N ILE A 92 6.14 4.57 6.79
CA ILE A 92 5.03 5.41 6.33
C ILE A 92 5.35 6.90 6.54
N ASP A 93 5.86 7.27 7.71
CA ASP A 93 6.20 8.65 8.03
C ASP A 93 7.37 9.15 7.19
N PHE A 94 8.35 8.29 6.90
CA PHE A 94 9.43 8.60 5.97
C PHE A 94 8.90 8.87 4.55
N ASP A 95 8.05 7.98 4.02
CA ASP A 95 7.46 8.15 2.67
C ASP A 95 6.64 9.44 2.58
N ARG A 96 5.87 9.77 3.63
CA ARG A 96 5.12 11.03 3.70
C ARG A 96 6.04 12.24 3.65
N LYS A 97 7.13 12.25 4.43
CA LYS A 97 8.11 13.34 4.43
C LYS A 97 8.80 13.47 3.07
N LEU A 98 9.22 12.34 2.49
CA LEU A 98 9.85 12.30 1.17
C LEU A 98 8.91 12.87 0.10
N ARG A 99 7.64 12.48 0.10
CA ARG A 99 6.64 12.99 -0.85
C ARG A 99 6.47 14.51 -0.77
N LEU A 100 6.49 15.08 0.42
CA LEU A 100 6.39 16.53 0.59
C LEU A 100 7.63 17.24 0.02
N LEU A 101 8.83 16.73 0.29
CA LEU A 101 10.08 17.27 -0.26
C LEU A 101 10.12 17.19 -1.80
N VAL A 102 9.65 16.07 -2.36
CA VAL A 102 9.54 15.89 -3.81
C VAL A 102 8.54 16.88 -4.39
N LEU A 103 7.37 17.05 -3.77
CA LEU A 103 6.36 17.99 -4.25
C LEU A 103 6.87 19.44 -4.23
N GLU A 104 7.58 19.84 -3.17
CA GLU A 104 8.23 21.14 -3.07
C GLU A 104 9.28 21.34 -4.19
N GLY A 105 10.05 20.31 -4.51
CA GLY A 105 10.98 20.35 -5.65
C GLY A 105 10.26 20.50 -6.99
N VAL A 106 9.17 19.77 -7.19
CA VAL A 106 8.35 19.83 -8.41
C VAL A 106 7.70 21.20 -8.58
N GLU A 107 7.23 21.82 -7.50
CA GLU A 107 6.67 23.18 -7.52
C GLU A 107 7.67 24.21 -8.06
N ARG A 108 8.94 24.16 -7.60
CA ARG A 108 10.00 25.04 -8.10
C ARG A 108 10.24 24.87 -9.60
N ILE A 109 10.25 23.62 -10.07
CA ILE A 109 10.41 23.30 -11.50
C ILE A 109 9.22 23.82 -12.30
N GLU A 110 8.01 23.62 -11.79
CA GLU A 110 6.77 24.08 -12.44
C GLU A 110 6.76 25.59 -12.64
N ILE A 111 7.10 26.37 -11.61
CA ILE A 111 7.19 27.83 -11.69
C ILE A 111 8.25 28.27 -12.72
N ALA A 112 9.43 27.65 -12.70
CA ALA A 112 10.51 27.98 -13.64
C ALA A 112 10.09 27.73 -15.10
N VAL A 113 9.44 26.59 -15.36
CA VAL A 113 8.91 26.25 -16.69
C VAL A 113 7.81 27.22 -17.10
N ARG A 114 6.88 27.56 -16.20
CA ARG A 114 5.80 28.51 -16.47
C ARG A 114 6.33 29.88 -16.87
N MET A 115 7.35 30.39 -16.18
CA MET A 115 7.98 31.67 -16.51
C MET A 115 8.68 31.64 -17.87
N GLN A 116 9.38 30.54 -18.19
CA GLN A 116 10.06 30.39 -19.48
C GLN A 116 9.08 30.34 -20.65
N VAL A 117 7.96 29.61 -20.50
CA VAL A 117 6.92 29.53 -21.53
C VAL A 117 6.16 30.86 -21.65
N GLY A 118 5.81 31.49 -20.53
CA GLY A 118 5.12 32.79 -20.53
C GLY A 118 5.95 33.92 -21.13
N GLY A 119 7.27 33.92 -20.93
CA GLY A 119 8.18 34.91 -21.51
C GLY A 119 8.40 34.76 -23.02
N GLN A 120 8.04 33.61 -23.62
CA GLN A 120 8.16 33.38 -25.06
C GLN A 120 6.87 33.58 -25.85
N VAL A 121 5.75 33.89 -25.19
CA VAL A 121 4.55 34.36 -25.88
C VAL A 121 4.62 35.89 -25.95
N PRO A 122 5.04 36.50 -27.07
CA PRO A 122 4.83 37.93 -27.22
C PRO A 122 3.34 38.17 -27.13
N PHE A 123 2.89 39.03 -26.21
CA PHE A 123 1.57 39.63 -26.28
C PHE A 123 1.51 40.36 -27.63
N ARG A 124 1.02 39.67 -28.67
CA ARG A 124 0.65 40.28 -29.93
C ARG A 124 -0.71 40.95 -29.71
N GLY A 125 -0.68 41.99 -28.88
CA GLY A 125 -1.74 42.98 -28.78
C GLY A 125 -1.92 43.57 -30.17
N VAL A 126 -3.09 43.29 -30.73
CA VAL A 126 -3.52 43.69 -32.06
C VAL A 126 -3.38 45.21 -32.22
N LEU A 127 -2.70 45.61 -33.29
CA LEU A 127 -2.74 46.96 -33.84
C LEU A 127 -4.20 47.34 -34.13
N ARG A 128 -4.70 48.38 -33.48
CA ARG A 128 -5.65 49.33 -34.08
C ARG A 128 -5.70 50.62 -33.29
#